data_AF-A0A925VMK8-F1
#
_entry.id   AF-A0A925VMK8-F1
#
_cell.length_a   1.000
_cell.length_b   1.000
_cell.length_c   1.000
_cell.angle_alpha   90.00
_cell.angle_beta   90.00
_cell.angle_gamma   90.00
#
_symmetry.space_group_name_H-M   'P 1'
#
loop_
_entity.id
_entity.type
_entity.pdbx_description
1 polymer ?
#
loop_
_entity_poly.entity_id
_entity_poly.type
_entity_poly.pdbx_seq_one_letter_code
_entity_poly.pdbx_strand_id
1 'polypeptide(L)'
;MDLVGWYQQVTAMAAAERTKLKARARAAVVKNPRHAMAWATLVPFVDTDAHQIESIKRALKLEPHNRDIRALDKHLNRLATARLQALLQAQPTLLEATTIPRIGDILRSRGTPIHIVHEAIKVQRAAPINIRRPLLGEILVQQGLVMPHDLAGALLLQSHHILAAHQPSRVLPLGIQLVLHRTISLLQLHQALIVQIEGMSRHLVEPLGTILLRRGDITDGALKAALQEQRERFYERFF
;
A
#
# COMPACT_ATOMS: atom_id res chain seq x y z
N MET A 1 -26.09 14.01 -7.82
CA MET A 1 -25.33 13.59 -6.63
C MET A 1 -24.13 12.82 -7.13
N ASP A 2 -22.92 13.25 -6.81
CA ASP A 2 -21.69 12.57 -7.23
C ASP A 2 -21.43 11.31 -6.39
N LEU A 3 -20.49 10.47 -6.84
CA LEU A 3 -20.17 9.23 -6.14
C LEU A 3 -19.54 9.44 -4.76
N VAL A 4 -18.84 10.56 -4.56
CA VAL A 4 -18.23 10.91 -3.26
C VAL A 4 -19.32 11.28 -2.25
N GLY A 5 -20.27 12.14 -2.63
CA GLY A 5 -21.41 12.49 -1.79
C GLY A 5 -22.31 11.29 -1.49
N TRP A 6 -22.54 10.42 -2.48
CA TRP A 6 -23.24 9.15 -2.27
C TRP A 6 -22.51 8.25 -1.25
N TYR A 7 -21.19 8.08 -1.39
CA TYR A 7 -20.37 7.31 -0.45
C TYR A 7 -20.51 7.85 0.99
N GLN A 8 -20.36 9.16 1.16
CA GLN A 8 -20.48 9.82 2.47
C GLN A 8 -21.86 9.60 3.09
N GLN A 9 -22.92 9.82 2.32
CA GLN A 9 -24.29 9.61 2.77
C GLN A 9 -24.49 8.17 3.26
N VAL A 10 -24.11 7.17 2.46
CA VAL A 10 -24.26 5.75 2.81
C VAL A 10 -23.46 5.37 4.05
N THR A 11 -22.24 5.91 4.21
CA THR A 11 -21.43 5.65 5.41
C THR A 11 -22.01 6.27 6.68
N ALA A 12 -22.89 7.27 6.57
CA ALA A 12 -23.60 7.88 7.68
C ALA A 12 -24.98 7.23 7.97
N MET A 13 -25.50 6.36 7.09
CA MET A 13 -26.82 5.73 7.25
C MET A 13 -26.89 4.74 8.42
N ALA A 14 -28.10 4.51 8.94
CA ALA A 14 -28.35 3.48 9.96
C ALA A 14 -28.01 2.07 9.43
N ALA A 15 -27.53 1.19 10.33
CA ALA A 15 -27.06 -0.15 9.97
C ALA A 15 -28.12 -1.01 9.24
N ALA A 16 -29.39 -0.92 9.67
CA ALA A 16 -30.49 -1.67 9.07
C ALA A 16 -30.75 -1.28 7.59
N GLU A 17 -30.68 0.01 7.28
CA GLU A 17 -30.87 0.52 5.92
C GLU A 17 -29.67 0.18 5.04
N ARG A 18 -28.46 0.28 5.62
CA ARG A 18 -27.21 -0.07 4.96
C ARG A 18 -27.18 -1.54 4.52
N THR A 19 -27.72 -2.46 5.33
CA THR A 19 -27.83 -3.88 4.99
C THR A 19 -28.73 -4.12 3.77
N LYS A 20 -29.87 -3.44 3.69
CA LYS A 20 -30.78 -3.54 2.54
C LYS A 20 -30.13 -3.02 1.26
N LEU A 21 -29.41 -1.90 1.35
CA LEU A 21 -28.68 -1.34 0.20
C LEU A 21 -27.49 -2.22 -0.21
N LYS A 22 -26.74 -2.78 0.74
CA LYS A 22 -25.66 -3.76 0.49
C LYS A 22 -26.18 -4.95 -0.32
N ALA A 23 -27.33 -5.51 0.07
CA ALA A 23 -27.94 -6.63 -0.66
C ALA A 23 -28.31 -6.26 -2.11
N ARG A 24 -28.89 -5.08 -2.33
CA ARG A 24 -29.24 -4.58 -3.67
C ARG A 24 -28.00 -4.31 -4.54
N ALA A 25 -26.99 -3.65 -3.99
CA ALA A 25 -25.73 -3.39 -4.70
C ALA A 25 -25.03 -4.69 -5.11
N ARG A 26 -24.99 -5.69 -4.20
CA ARG A 26 -24.46 -7.03 -4.52
C ARG A 26 -25.26 -7.70 -5.63
N ALA A 27 -26.58 -7.69 -5.56
CA ALA A 27 -27.43 -8.28 -6.60
C ALA A 27 -27.21 -7.61 -7.97
N ALA A 28 -27.00 -6.29 -8.02
CA ALA A 28 -26.70 -5.57 -9.24
C ALA A 28 -25.37 -6.01 -9.87
N VAL A 29 -24.32 -6.18 -9.05
CA VAL A 29 -23.01 -6.68 -9.51
C VAL A 29 -23.11 -8.12 -10.01
N VAL A 30 -23.86 -8.99 -9.31
CA VAL A 30 -24.07 -10.39 -9.74
C VAL A 30 -24.85 -10.46 -11.04
N LYS A 31 -25.92 -9.66 -11.18
CA LYS A 31 -26.75 -9.62 -12.38
C LYS A 31 -26.00 -9.07 -13.60
N ASN A 32 -25.14 -8.06 -13.39
CA ASN A 32 -24.32 -7.51 -14.45
C ASN A 32 -22.89 -7.16 -13.96
N PRO A 33 -21.96 -8.12 -14.01
CA PRO A 33 -20.58 -7.91 -13.58
C PRO A 33 -19.80 -6.90 -14.44
N ARG A 34 -20.32 -6.51 -15.61
CA ARG A 34 -19.71 -5.52 -16.50
C ARG A 34 -20.22 -4.09 -16.27
N HIS A 35 -21.11 -3.90 -15.29
CA HIS A 35 -21.65 -2.58 -14.97
C HIS A 35 -20.71 -1.83 -14.01
N ALA A 36 -19.91 -0.90 -14.54
CA ALA A 36 -18.90 -0.16 -13.76
C ALA A 36 -19.48 0.53 -12.52
N MET A 37 -20.62 1.22 -12.68
CA MET A 37 -21.27 1.93 -11.59
C MET A 37 -21.79 0.97 -10.50
N ALA A 38 -22.11 -0.29 -10.82
CA ALA A 38 -22.57 -1.25 -9.81
C ALA A 38 -21.43 -1.59 -8.84
N TRP A 39 -20.21 -1.78 -9.38
CA TRP A 39 -19.00 -1.94 -8.59
C TRP A 39 -18.66 -0.70 -7.75
N ALA A 40 -18.77 0.50 -8.33
CA ALA A 40 -18.53 1.74 -7.59
C ALA A 40 -19.54 1.94 -6.44
N THR A 41 -20.81 1.59 -6.66
CA THR A 41 -21.85 1.60 -5.61
C THR A 41 -21.72 0.47 -4.60
N LEU A 42 -20.79 -0.47 -4.76
CA LEU A 42 -20.57 -1.50 -3.73
C LEU A 42 -19.63 -1.00 -2.63
N VAL A 43 -18.74 -0.06 -2.97
CA VAL A 43 -17.61 0.42 -2.15
C VAL A 43 -17.96 0.65 -0.66
N PRO A 44 -18.94 1.49 -0.27
CA PRO A 44 -19.17 1.80 1.15
C PRO A 44 -19.71 0.61 1.96
N PHE A 45 -20.10 -0.48 1.30
CA PHE A 45 -20.61 -1.69 1.95
C PHE A 45 -19.54 -2.77 2.17
N VAL A 46 -18.32 -2.49 1.72
CA VAL A 46 -17.20 -3.40 1.77
C VAL A 46 -16.39 -3.14 3.03
N ASP A 47 -16.04 -4.22 3.72
CA ASP A 47 -15.62 -4.19 5.12
C ASP A 47 -14.15 -3.77 5.30
N THR A 48 -13.32 -3.83 4.26
CA THR A 48 -11.90 -3.48 4.31
C THR A 48 -11.51 -2.49 3.20
N ASP A 49 -10.56 -1.60 3.50
CA ASP A 49 -10.02 -0.62 2.54
C ASP A 49 -9.48 -1.32 1.27
N ALA A 50 -8.87 -2.50 1.44
CA ALA A 50 -8.39 -3.33 0.35
C ALA A 50 -9.49 -3.70 -0.65
N HIS A 51 -10.60 -4.24 -0.15
CA HIS A 51 -11.72 -4.64 -0.99
C HIS A 51 -12.50 -3.42 -1.54
N GLN A 52 -12.50 -2.28 -0.84
CA GLN A 52 -13.04 -1.01 -1.35
C GLN A 52 -12.25 -0.55 -2.58
N ILE A 53 -10.92 -0.56 -2.48
CA ILE A 53 -10.00 -0.23 -3.58
C ILE A 53 -10.13 -1.25 -4.71
N GLU A 54 -10.27 -2.53 -4.41
CA GLU A 54 -10.48 -3.54 -5.46
C GLU A 54 -11.77 -3.28 -6.25
N SER A 55 -12.86 -2.98 -5.53
CA SER A 55 -14.16 -2.67 -6.15
C SER A 55 -14.06 -1.44 -7.06
N ILE A 56 -13.39 -0.36 -6.62
CA ILE A 56 -13.21 0.83 -7.47
C ILE A 56 -12.27 0.58 -8.65
N LYS A 57 -11.21 -0.23 -8.49
CA LYS A 57 -10.32 -0.61 -9.59
C LYS A 57 -11.02 -1.44 -10.65
N ARG A 58 -11.92 -2.36 -10.25
CA ARG A 58 -12.78 -3.08 -11.20
C ARG A 58 -13.69 -2.12 -11.96
N ALA A 59 -14.29 -1.15 -11.27
CA ALA A 59 -15.11 -0.11 -11.90
C ALA A 59 -14.29 0.73 -12.92
N LEU A 60 -13.09 1.18 -12.56
CA LEU A 60 -12.19 1.93 -13.45
C LEU A 60 -11.68 1.11 -14.64
N LYS A 61 -11.52 -0.22 -14.50
CA LYS A 61 -11.15 -1.09 -15.63
C LYS A 61 -12.27 -1.14 -16.67
N LEU A 62 -13.53 -1.11 -16.23
CA LEU A 62 -14.71 -1.13 -17.10
C LEU A 62 -14.95 0.24 -17.74
N GLU A 63 -14.81 1.33 -16.98
CA GLU A 63 -14.96 2.70 -17.47
C GLU A 63 -13.78 3.59 -17.07
N PRO A 64 -12.66 3.55 -17.82
CA PRO A 64 -11.44 4.27 -17.46
C PRO A 64 -11.59 5.79 -17.42
N HIS A 65 -12.52 6.37 -18.17
CA HIS A 65 -12.65 7.84 -18.29
C HIS A 65 -13.77 8.42 -17.42
N ASN A 66 -14.44 7.60 -16.61
CA ASN A 66 -15.52 8.06 -15.76
C ASN A 66 -14.98 8.97 -14.64
N ARG A 67 -15.40 10.25 -14.67
CA ARG A 67 -14.93 11.28 -13.74
C ARG A 67 -15.32 10.99 -12.30
N ASP A 68 -16.53 10.48 -12.07
CA ASP A 68 -17.06 10.23 -10.72
C ASP A 68 -16.34 9.05 -10.06
N ILE A 69 -16.08 7.98 -10.83
CA ILE A 69 -15.37 6.79 -10.33
C ILE A 69 -13.92 7.17 -9.97
N ARG A 70 -13.27 8.02 -10.77
CA ARG A 70 -11.93 8.56 -10.48
C ARG A 70 -11.92 9.48 -9.27
N ALA A 71 -12.94 10.32 -9.11
CA ALA A 71 -13.08 11.18 -7.95
C ALA A 71 -13.22 10.36 -6.66
N LEU A 72 -14.03 9.29 -6.71
CA LEU A 72 -14.18 8.35 -5.60
C LEU A 72 -12.88 7.60 -5.30
N ASP A 73 -12.17 7.10 -6.30
CA ASP A 73 -10.84 6.47 -6.12
C ASP A 73 -9.85 7.42 -5.43
N LYS A 74 -9.77 8.68 -5.88
CA LYS A 74 -8.94 9.71 -5.24
C LYS A 74 -9.37 9.97 -3.79
N HIS A 75 -10.67 9.99 -3.52
CA HIS A 75 -11.21 10.16 -2.16
C HIS A 75 -10.83 8.99 -1.25
N LEU A 76 -10.99 7.74 -1.70
CA LEU A 76 -10.62 6.54 -0.95
C LEU A 76 -9.12 6.51 -0.63
N ASN A 77 -8.28 6.81 -1.61
CA ASN A 77 -6.83 6.88 -1.42
C ASN A 77 -6.44 7.95 -0.38
N ARG A 78 -7.14 9.09 -0.34
CA ARG A 78 -6.96 10.12 0.70
C ARG A 78 -7.42 9.63 2.09
N LEU A 79 -8.54 8.93 2.18
CA LEU A 79 -9.02 8.37 3.46
C LEU A 79 -8.07 7.30 3.99
N ALA A 80 -7.63 6.38 3.14
CA ALA A 80 -6.68 5.33 3.51
C ALA A 80 -5.34 5.94 3.97
N THR A 81 -4.89 6.98 3.28
CA THR A 81 -3.74 7.81 3.68
C THR A 81 -3.96 8.45 5.05
N ALA A 82 -5.10 9.13 5.27
CA ALA A 82 -5.36 9.84 6.52
C ALA A 82 -5.45 8.87 7.71
N ARG A 83 -6.03 7.68 7.51
CA ARG A 83 -6.04 6.62 8.52
C ARG A 83 -4.64 6.11 8.83
N LEU A 84 -3.81 5.91 7.82
CA LEU A 84 -2.42 5.50 8.02
C LEU A 84 -1.65 6.57 8.80
N GLN A 85 -1.84 7.84 8.47
CA GLN A 85 -1.24 8.95 9.21
C GLN A 85 -1.74 9.00 10.65
N ALA A 86 -3.04 8.83 10.89
CA ALA A 86 -3.61 8.76 12.23
C ALA A 86 -3.04 7.57 13.02
N LEU A 87 -2.86 6.40 12.40
CA LEU A 87 -2.22 5.24 13.03
C LEU A 87 -0.75 5.50 13.40
N LEU A 88 -0.02 6.23 12.56
CA LEU A 88 1.37 6.60 12.85
C LEU A 88 1.44 7.61 14.01
N GLN A 89 0.53 8.58 14.06
CA GLN A 89 0.44 9.57 15.13
C GLN A 89 -0.07 8.99 16.45
N ALA A 90 -1.01 8.05 16.39
CA ALA A 90 -1.59 7.37 17.56
C ALA A 90 -0.65 6.31 18.18
N GLN A 91 0.56 6.15 17.66
CA GLN A 91 1.57 5.22 18.17
C GLN A 91 2.76 5.95 18.84
N PRO A 92 2.54 6.74 19.92
CA PRO A 92 3.65 7.34 20.67
C PRO A 92 4.52 6.28 21.40
N THR A 93 4.00 5.07 21.62
CA THR A 93 4.67 3.97 22.33
C THR A 93 5.62 3.12 21.49
N LEU A 94 5.76 3.37 20.18
CA LEU A 94 6.77 2.67 19.37
C LEU A 94 8.23 3.06 19.68
N LEU A 95 8.42 4.10 20.49
CA LEU A 95 9.73 4.53 20.97
C LEU A 95 10.40 3.51 21.90
N GLU A 96 9.66 2.50 22.40
CA GLU A 96 10.21 1.41 23.22
C GLU A 96 10.37 0.08 22.47
N ALA A 97 10.04 0.03 21.17
CA ALA A 97 10.15 -1.20 20.39
C ALA A 97 11.62 -1.54 20.12
N THR A 98 12.22 -2.35 21.00
CA THR A 98 13.58 -2.91 20.83
C THR A 98 13.71 -3.80 19.60
N THR A 99 12.59 -4.27 19.05
CA THR A 99 12.55 -5.17 17.89
C THR A 99 11.73 -4.59 16.74
N ILE A 100 12.34 -4.51 15.57
CA ILE A 100 11.65 -4.14 14.32
C ILE A 100 10.79 -5.33 13.88
N PRO A 101 9.45 -5.21 13.82
CA PRO A 101 8.59 -6.30 13.43
C PRO A 101 8.86 -6.73 11.99
N ARG A 102 8.73 -8.03 11.72
CA ARG A 102 8.85 -8.57 10.36
C ARG A 102 7.61 -8.20 9.56
N ILE A 103 7.76 -8.04 8.25
CA ILE A 103 6.65 -7.65 7.37
C ILE A 103 5.45 -8.61 7.47
N GLY A 104 5.71 -9.91 7.67
CA GLY A 104 4.65 -10.91 7.87
C GLY A 104 3.82 -10.68 9.13
N ASP A 105 4.44 -10.25 10.22
CA ASP A 105 3.74 -9.96 11.48
C ASP A 105 2.85 -8.71 11.35
N ILE A 106 3.34 -7.70 10.62
CA ILE A 106 2.58 -6.49 10.32
C ILE A 106 1.39 -6.81 9.40
N LEU A 107 1.60 -7.64 8.37
CA LEU A 107 0.51 -8.07 7.49
C LEU A 107 -0.56 -8.85 8.26
N ARG A 108 -0.15 -9.69 9.21
CA ARG A 108 -1.07 -10.43 10.09
C ARG A 108 -1.88 -9.49 10.98
N SER A 109 -1.26 -8.50 11.62
CA SER A 109 -1.99 -7.54 12.46
C SER A 109 -2.97 -6.68 11.66
N ARG A 110 -2.74 -6.53 10.35
CA ARG A 110 -3.64 -5.87 9.40
C ARG A 110 -4.72 -6.79 8.81
N GLY A 111 -4.84 -8.03 9.30
CA GLY A 111 -5.90 -8.96 8.91
C GLY A 111 -5.53 -9.96 7.82
N THR A 112 -4.27 -10.04 7.40
CA THR A 112 -3.83 -11.11 6.48
C THR A 112 -3.83 -12.45 7.21
N PRO A 113 -4.57 -13.47 6.75
CA PRO A 113 -4.57 -14.78 7.38
C PRO A 113 -3.18 -15.41 7.45
N ILE A 114 -2.86 -16.06 8.57
CA ILE A 114 -1.52 -16.63 8.81
C ILE A 114 -1.13 -17.71 7.78
N HIS A 115 -2.09 -18.52 7.33
CA HIS A 115 -1.83 -19.58 6.35
C HIS A 115 -1.37 -19.01 5.01
N ILE A 116 -1.87 -17.83 4.61
CA ILE A 116 -1.45 -17.13 3.39
C ILE A 116 0.03 -16.75 3.47
N VAL A 117 0.46 -16.20 4.62
CA VAL A 117 1.86 -15.82 4.84
C VAL A 117 2.77 -17.04 4.82
N HIS A 118 2.34 -18.16 5.44
CA HIS A 118 3.11 -19.41 5.43
C HIS A 118 3.26 -20.01 4.03
N GLU A 119 2.21 -20.03 3.22
CA GLU A 119 2.28 -20.53 1.85
C GLU A 119 3.25 -19.67 1.00
N ALA A 120 3.20 -18.35 1.13
CA ALA A 120 4.14 -17.48 0.42
C ALA A 120 5.60 -17.70 0.86
N ILE A 121 5.85 -17.98 2.14
CA ILE A 121 7.19 -18.34 2.65
C ILE A 121 7.66 -19.69 2.06
N LYS A 122 6.78 -20.68 1.92
CA LYS A 122 7.14 -21.95 1.28
C LYS A 122 7.57 -21.74 -0.17
N VAL A 123 6.80 -20.95 -0.93
CA VAL A 123 7.13 -20.58 -2.31
C VAL A 123 8.48 -19.86 -2.38
N GLN A 124 8.74 -18.91 -1.47
CA GLN A 124 10.01 -18.20 -1.41
C GLN A 124 11.21 -19.15 -1.19
N ARG A 125 11.05 -20.14 -0.31
CA ARG A 125 12.09 -21.12 0.01
C ARG A 125 12.34 -22.11 -1.11
N ALA A 126 11.29 -22.46 -1.86
CA ALA A 126 11.37 -23.35 -3.01
C ALA A 126 12.00 -22.69 -4.25
N ALA A 127 12.12 -21.35 -4.28
CA ALA A 127 12.69 -20.64 -5.41
C ALA A 127 14.19 -20.99 -5.60
N PRO A 128 14.61 -21.27 -6.85
CA PRO A 128 15.98 -21.66 -7.15
C PRO A 128 16.97 -20.56 -6.74
N ILE A 129 18.09 -20.96 -6.12
CA ILE A 129 19.12 -20.05 -5.60
C ILE A 129 19.79 -19.25 -6.74
N ASN A 130 19.82 -19.83 -7.93
CA ASN A 130 20.53 -19.31 -9.10
C ASN A 130 19.80 -18.14 -9.77
N ILE A 131 18.52 -17.95 -9.43
CA ILE A 131 17.70 -16.82 -9.87
C ILE A 131 17.46 -15.95 -8.64
N ARG A 132 17.33 -14.62 -8.83
CA ARG A 132 16.93 -13.70 -7.76
C ARG A 132 15.74 -14.30 -7.00
N ARG A 133 15.95 -14.65 -5.73
CA ARG A 133 14.87 -15.13 -4.87
C ARG A 133 13.81 -14.04 -4.76
N PRO A 134 12.53 -14.35 -5.05
CA PRO A 134 11.47 -13.37 -4.93
C PRO A 134 11.32 -12.95 -3.46
N LEU A 135 11.01 -11.67 -3.24
CA LEU A 135 10.72 -11.16 -1.91
C LEU A 135 9.35 -11.67 -1.45
N LEU A 136 9.16 -11.84 -0.14
CA LEU A 136 7.88 -12.32 0.40
C LEU A 136 6.68 -11.48 -0.09
N GLY A 137 6.84 -10.15 -0.09
CA GLY A 137 5.83 -9.23 -0.58
C GLY A 137 5.53 -9.38 -2.09
N GLU A 138 6.54 -9.74 -2.90
CA GLU A 138 6.35 -9.98 -4.33
C GLU A 138 5.41 -11.16 -4.57
N ILE A 139 5.67 -12.27 -3.88
CA ILE A 139 4.89 -13.50 -3.99
C ILE A 139 3.43 -13.23 -3.60
N LEU A 140 3.23 -12.58 -2.44
CA LEU A 140 1.90 -12.27 -1.92
C LEU A 140 1.08 -11.41 -2.88
N VAL A 141 1.71 -10.44 -3.54
CA VAL A 141 1.02 -9.57 -4.50
C VAL A 141 0.78 -10.28 -5.83
N GLN A 142 1.77 -11.01 -6.35
CA GLN A 142 1.64 -11.75 -7.62
C GLN A 142 0.55 -12.82 -7.56
N GLN A 143 0.39 -13.47 -6.41
CA GLN A 143 -0.65 -14.46 -6.18
C GLN A 143 -2.03 -13.83 -5.86
N GLY A 144 -2.12 -12.50 -5.81
CA GLY A 144 -3.35 -11.78 -5.47
C GLY A 144 -3.79 -11.96 -4.01
N LEU A 145 -2.89 -12.44 -3.15
CA LEU A 145 -3.16 -12.75 -1.75
C LEU A 145 -3.15 -11.52 -0.85
N VAL A 146 -2.37 -10.51 -1.23
CA VAL A 146 -2.29 -9.19 -0.57
C VAL A 146 -2.38 -8.12 -1.64
N MET A 147 -3.17 -7.08 -1.39
CA MET A 147 -3.25 -5.96 -2.32
C MET A 147 -1.99 -5.08 -2.21
N PRO A 148 -1.54 -4.46 -3.32
CA PRO A 148 -0.39 -3.55 -3.32
C PRO A 148 -0.44 -2.46 -2.23
N HIS A 149 -1.64 -1.93 -1.98
CA HIS A 149 -1.87 -0.92 -0.95
C HIS A 149 -1.62 -1.46 0.47
N ASP A 150 -2.04 -2.69 0.77
CA ASP A 150 -1.83 -3.28 2.10
C ASP A 150 -0.36 -3.57 2.35
N LEU A 151 0.33 -4.08 1.33
CA LEU A 151 1.78 -4.29 1.41
C LEU A 151 2.53 -2.97 1.56
N ALA A 152 2.16 -1.93 0.79
CA ALA A 152 2.75 -0.59 0.93
C ALA A 152 2.54 -0.03 2.34
N GLY A 153 1.33 -0.15 2.90
CA GLY A 153 1.02 0.26 4.26
C GLY A 153 1.82 -0.52 5.30
N ALA A 154 2.00 -1.83 5.12
CA ALA A 154 2.81 -2.65 6.01
C ALA A 154 4.30 -2.30 5.94
N LEU A 155 4.83 -2.03 4.74
CA LEU A 155 6.20 -1.56 4.53
C LEU A 155 6.42 -0.17 5.13
N LEU A 156 5.42 0.72 5.06
CA LEU A 156 5.49 2.04 5.67
C LEU A 156 5.53 1.94 7.20
N LEU A 157 4.68 1.09 7.80
CA LEU A 157 4.73 0.83 9.25
C LEU A 157 6.09 0.27 9.65
N GLN A 158 6.61 -0.72 8.91
CA GLN A 158 7.95 -1.24 9.15
C GLN A 158 9.03 -0.14 9.06
N SER A 159 8.89 0.75 8.08
CA SER A 159 9.79 1.90 7.92
C SER A 159 9.72 2.84 9.11
N HIS A 160 8.52 3.10 9.65
CA HIS A 160 8.35 3.89 10.86
C HIS A 160 9.03 3.25 12.07
N HIS A 161 8.92 1.93 12.25
CA HIS A 161 9.65 1.22 13.30
C HIS A 161 11.17 1.31 13.12
N ILE A 162 11.67 1.22 11.89
CA ILE A 162 13.10 1.39 11.60
C ILE A 162 13.58 2.80 11.96
N LEU A 163 12.77 3.82 11.65
CA LEU A 163 13.07 5.22 11.99
C LEU A 163 13.09 5.46 13.49
N ALA A 164 12.12 4.89 14.21
CA ALA A 164 12.01 5.00 15.66
C ALA A 164 13.14 4.28 16.40
N ALA A 165 13.55 3.11 15.93
CA ALA A 165 14.64 2.32 16.52
C ALA A 165 16.05 2.90 16.28
N HIS A 166 16.15 3.99 15.50
CA HIS A 166 17.33 4.78 15.17
C HIS A 166 18.70 4.09 15.37
N GLN A 167 19.10 3.26 14.41
CA GLN A 167 20.42 2.63 14.39
C GLN A 167 21.33 3.35 13.38
N PRO A 168 22.25 4.23 13.82
CA PRO A 168 23.05 5.07 12.93
C PRO A 168 23.93 4.26 11.96
N SER A 169 24.43 3.10 12.39
CA SER A 169 25.36 2.25 11.63
C SER A 169 24.68 1.28 10.64
N ARG A 170 23.35 1.34 10.49
CA ARG A 170 22.63 0.46 9.58
C ARG A 170 22.41 1.16 8.23
N VAL A 171 22.76 0.48 7.14
CA VAL A 171 22.36 0.92 5.80
C VAL A 171 20.83 0.89 5.72
N LEU A 172 20.24 2.08 5.64
CA LEU A 172 18.79 2.25 5.57
C LEU A 172 18.32 2.05 4.13
N PRO A 173 17.13 1.47 3.90
CA PRO A 173 16.48 1.49 2.60
C PRO A 173 16.34 2.92 2.05
N LEU A 174 16.51 3.09 0.74
CA LEU A 174 16.49 4.41 0.08
C LEU A 174 15.28 5.26 0.47
N GLY A 175 14.08 4.67 0.45
CA GLY A 175 12.85 5.37 0.82
C GLY A 175 12.88 5.91 2.26
N ILE A 176 13.47 5.17 3.19
CA ILE A 176 13.59 5.56 4.60
C ILE A 176 14.57 6.73 4.75
N GLN A 177 15.70 6.65 4.04
CA GLN A 177 16.72 7.69 4.05
C GLN A 177 16.18 9.02 3.49
N LEU A 178 15.43 8.97 2.38
CA LEU A 178 14.79 10.17 1.81
C LEU A 178 13.76 10.80 2.76
N VAL A 179 13.08 9.99 3.59
CA VAL A 179 12.18 10.50 4.64
C VAL A 179 12.95 11.15 5.78
N LEU A 180 14.07 10.54 6.22
CA LEU A 180 14.94 11.11 7.27
C LEU A 180 15.46 12.49 6.91
N HIS A 181 15.90 12.65 5.66
CA HIS A 181 16.39 13.93 5.13
C HIS A 181 15.27 14.92 4.80
N ARG A 182 14.01 14.56 5.10
CA ARG A 182 12.81 15.37 4.80
C ARG A 182 12.69 15.73 3.31
N THR A 183 13.33 14.96 2.43
CA THR A 183 13.24 15.13 0.97
C THR A 183 11.86 14.69 0.48
N ILE A 184 11.32 13.64 1.10
CA ILE A 184 9.95 13.19 0.87
C ILE A 184 9.22 13.01 2.18
N SER A 185 7.90 13.16 2.15
CA SER A 185 7.02 12.76 3.24
C SER A 185 6.77 11.25 3.25
N LEU A 186 6.36 10.72 4.40
CA LEU A 186 5.89 9.32 4.51
C LEU A 186 4.73 9.03 3.55
N LEU A 187 3.90 10.03 3.25
CA LEU A 187 2.83 9.92 2.27
C LEU A 187 3.36 9.72 0.84
N GLN A 188 4.33 10.54 0.43
CA GLN A 188 4.95 10.39 -0.89
C GLN A 188 5.63 9.03 -1.02
N LEU A 189 6.33 8.58 0.03
CA LEU A 189 6.90 7.23 0.08
C LEU A 189 5.83 6.15 -0.09
N HIS A 190 4.73 6.23 0.65
CA HIS A 190 3.63 5.27 0.56
C HIS A 190 3.04 5.19 -0.86
N GLN A 191 2.78 6.34 -1.49
CA GLN A 191 2.25 6.40 -2.84
C GLN A 191 3.23 5.85 -3.88
N ALA A 192 4.53 6.11 -3.73
CA ALA A 192 5.55 5.56 -4.60
C ALA A 192 5.68 4.04 -4.45
N LEU A 193 5.59 3.52 -3.21
CA LEU A 193 5.59 2.08 -2.94
C LEU A 193 4.39 1.38 -3.58
N ILE A 194 3.18 1.96 -3.54
CA ILE A 194 2.00 1.40 -4.23
C ILE A 194 2.29 1.24 -5.73
N VAL A 195 2.80 2.29 -6.38
CA VAL A 195 3.13 2.26 -7.81
C VAL A 195 4.19 1.20 -8.11
N GLN A 196 5.22 1.11 -7.26
CA GLN A 196 6.29 0.13 -7.42
C GLN A 196 5.75 -1.30 -7.35
N ILE A 197 4.96 -1.59 -6.31
CA ILE A 197 4.39 -2.92 -6.08
C ILE A 197 3.39 -3.30 -7.18
N GLU A 198 2.61 -2.33 -7.68
CA GLU A 198 1.74 -2.53 -8.84
C GLU A 198 2.50 -2.79 -10.14
N GLY A 199 3.63 -2.12 -10.36
CA GLY A 199 4.50 -2.40 -11.50
C GLY A 199 5.07 -3.81 -11.43
N MET A 200 5.52 -4.23 -10.24
CA MET A 200 6.08 -5.56 -9.99
C MET A 200 5.09 -6.70 -10.27
N SER A 201 3.80 -6.52 -10.00
CA SER A 201 2.77 -7.52 -10.34
C SER A 201 2.53 -7.65 -11.84
N ARG A 202 2.96 -6.67 -12.63
CA ARG A 202 2.88 -6.65 -14.09
C ARG A 202 4.22 -6.93 -14.77
N HIS A 203 5.22 -7.38 -14.02
CA HIS A 203 6.61 -7.54 -14.48
C HIS A 203 7.27 -6.24 -15.00
N LEU A 204 6.72 -5.09 -14.65
CA LEU A 204 7.29 -3.76 -14.93
C LEU A 204 7.98 -3.25 -13.67
N VAL A 205 9.18 -3.79 -13.40
CA VAL A 205 9.95 -3.43 -12.20
C VAL A 205 10.62 -2.08 -12.42
N GLU A 206 10.00 -1.03 -11.92
CA GLU A 206 10.59 0.31 -11.90
C GLU A 206 11.24 0.59 -10.53
N PRO A 207 12.48 1.10 -10.48
CA PRO A 207 13.13 1.48 -9.23
C PRO A 207 12.36 2.59 -8.50
N LEU A 208 12.33 2.53 -7.16
CA LEU A 208 11.65 3.53 -6.33
C LEU A 208 12.14 4.96 -6.63
N GLY A 209 13.44 5.15 -6.83
CA GLY A 209 14.01 6.45 -7.19
C GLY A 209 13.46 7.01 -8.50
N THR A 210 13.31 6.18 -9.53
CA THR A 210 12.73 6.58 -10.83
C THR A 210 11.26 6.97 -10.70
N ILE A 211 10.49 6.20 -9.90
CA ILE A 211 9.08 6.52 -9.61
C ILE A 211 8.97 7.89 -8.94
N LEU A 212 9.81 8.16 -7.94
CA LEU A 212 9.82 9.44 -7.21
C LEU A 212 10.22 10.62 -8.12
N LEU A 213 11.23 10.44 -8.99
CA LEU A 213 11.63 11.45 -9.98
C LEU A 213 10.51 11.78 -10.96
N ARG A 214 9.88 10.76 -11.56
CA ARG A 214 8.78 10.94 -12.53
C ARG A 214 7.59 11.67 -11.92
N ARG A 215 7.35 11.45 -10.62
CA ARG A 215 6.28 12.11 -9.87
C ARG A 215 6.63 13.53 -9.45
N GLY A 216 7.89 13.95 -9.60
CA GLY A 216 8.38 15.23 -9.11
C GLY A 216 8.50 15.29 -7.59
N ASP A 217 8.50 14.13 -6.91
CA ASP A 217 8.59 14.06 -5.44
C ASP A 217 10.03 14.32 -4.95
N ILE A 218 11.04 14.09 -5.80
CA ILE A 218 12.46 14.39 -5.54
C ILE A 218 13.13 14.97 -6.78
N THR A 219 14.31 15.58 -6.60
CA THR A 219 15.19 16.00 -7.69
C THR A 219 16.28 14.95 -7.96
N ASP A 220 16.88 15.00 -9.15
CA ASP A 220 18.01 14.12 -9.51
C ASP A 220 19.21 14.29 -8.56
N GLY A 221 19.50 15.52 -8.16
CA GLY A 221 20.54 15.83 -7.17
C GLY A 221 20.26 15.19 -5.81
N ALA A 222 19.01 15.27 -5.33
CA ALA A 222 18.63 14.66 -4.06
C ALA A 222 18.72 13.12 -4.11
N LEU A 223 18.34 12.50 -5.23
CA LEU A 223 18.47 11.05 -5.41
C LEU A 223 19.95 10.62 -5.40
N LYS A 224 20.81 11.33 -6.12
CA LYS A 224 22.25 11.05 -6.17
C LYS A 224 22.91 11.20 -4.80
N ALA A 225 22.57 12.26 -4.06
CA ALA A 225 23.08 12.48 -2.72
C ALA A 225 22.68 11.33 -1.77
N ALA A 226 21.41 10.92 -1.79
CA ALA A 226 20.93 9.82 -0.95
C ALA A 226 21.64 8.48 -1.29
N LEU A 227 21.79 8.15 -2.58
CA LEU A 227 22.50 6.95 -3.01
C LEU A 227 23.99 6.97 -2.64
N GLN A 228 24.63 8.14 -2.74
CA GLN A 228 26.04 8.30 -2.38
C GLN A 228 26.27 8.08 -0.88
N GLU A 229 25.46 8.68 -0.02
CA GLU A 229 25.55 8.45 1.42
C GLU A 229 25.25 6.99 1.79
N GLN A 230 24.27 6.36 1.11
CA GLN A 230 23.95 4.95 1.33
C GLN A 230 25.14 4.04 1.00
N ARG A 231 25.90 4.40 -0.04
CA ARG A 231 27.12 3.75 -0.47
C ARG A 231 28.26 3.98 0.54
N GLU A 232 28.45 5.19 1.03
CA GLU A 232 29.45 5.52 2.06
C GLU A 232 29.22 4.70 3.33
N ARG A 233 27.99 4.70 3.88
CA ARG A 233 27.63 3.88 5.05
C ARG A 233 27.80 2.39 4.82
N PHE A 234 27.59 1.91 3.59
CA PHE A 234 27.84 0.52 3.26
C PHE A 234 29.33 0.18 3.39
N TYR A 235 30.22 1.06 2.90
CA TYR A 235 31.66 0.85 3.00
C TYR A 235 32.21 1.05 4.41
N GLU A 236 31.70 2.01 5.19
CA GLU A 236 32.05 2.20 6.61
C GLU A 236 31.82 0.96 7.48
N ARG A 237 31.04 -0.02 7.00
CA ARG A 237 30.83 -1.28 7.71
C ARG A 237 31.94 -2.32 7.49
N PHE A 238 32.76 -2.16 6.45
CA PHE A 238 33.81 -3.10 6.07
C PHE A 238 35.23 -2.62 6.43
N PHE A 239 35.37 -1.36 6.86
CA PHE A 239 36.61 -0.73 7.29
C PHE A 239 36.47 -0.26 8.73
#